data_AF-A0A800BYY8-F1
#
_entry.id   AF-A0A800BYY8-F1
#
_cell.length_a   1.000
_cell.length_b   1.000
_cell.length_c   1.000
_cell.angle_alpha   90.00
_cell.angle_beta   90.00
_cell.angle_gamma   90.00
#
_symmetry.space_group_name_H-M   'P 1'
#
loop_
_entity.id
_entity.type
_entity.pdbx_description
1 polymer ?
#
loop_
_entity_poly.entity_id
_entity_poly.type
_entity_poly.pdbx_seq_one_letter_code
_entity_poly.pdbx_strand_id
1 'polypeptide(L)'
;MFEKSVSHLGFLQFETLAGDINANLALVKKNLTDLAPPPGSLIALPEMWATGFVYEQLHQLSEKTPDILLEIEDLAQSHGIVLAGSLPVKEGESLYNKLFFSGLGSPDSHWIAKQQLFAFWQEDKWFSAGNSPSPIDLNGKDLVAGFVCFDLRFPETVRSQCCQGAGIILMSAEWPLARIEQWKVLLQARAIENQAFVVASNACGRWDGLKMGGHSLIIAPDGEILGEAGEAEESVVLPINKEVQKELRQRFNSVAPSPWAVEDADKVLALKDLVEIVAVRKQTGQKIVFTNGCFDILHAGHVDYLQKTRRQGDFLVLGLNDDQSIRSIKGPDRPVNNEQQRARVLAALGCVDAVVLFGEDTPLNLITSICPDVLVKGADWEESEIVGAKEVKADGGRVERIAFVSDTSTTGLIDQIKTMEKQE
;
A
#
# COMPACT_ATOMS: atom_id res chain seq x y z
N MET A 1 12.80 21.61 -19.72
CA MET A 1 13.05 20.51 -18.76
C MET A 1 13.29 21.13 -17.39
N PHE A 2 12.60 20.65 -16.36
CA PHE A 2 12.68 21.20 -14.99
C PHE A 2 14.01 20.82 -14.33
N GLU A 3 15.07 21.59 -14.57
CA GLU A 3 16.43 21.27 -14.04
C GLU A 3 16.72 21.90 -12.66
N LYS A 4 15.85 22.83 -12.22
CA LYS A 4 16.01 23.55 -10.96
C LYS A 4 15.54 22.70 -9.80
N SER A 5 16.26 22.79 -8.68
CA SER A 5 15.77 22.17 -7.44
C SER A 5 14.50 22.88 -6.97
N VAL A 6 13.56 22.11 -6.39
CA VAL A 6 12.33 22.64 -5.81
C VAL A 6 12.68 23.66 -4.73
N SER A 7 12.28 24.91 -4.93
CA SER A 7 12.57 26.01 -3.99
C SER A 7 11.32 26.55 -3.31
N HIS A 8 10.16 26.25 -3.90
CA HIS A 8 8.86 26.69 -3.41
C HIS A 8 7.88 25.52 -3.48
N LEU A 9 6.97 25.48 -2.50
CA LEU A 9 5.83 24.60 -2.50
C LEU A 9 4.57 25.44 -2.62
N GLY A 10 3.59 24.94 -3.35
CA GLY A 10 2.30 25.61 -3.48
C GLY A 10 1.15 24.64 -3.65
N PHE A 11 -0.05 25.15 -3.45
CA PHE A 11 -1.28 24.44 -3.76
C PHE A 11 -2.24 25.37 -4.47
N LEU A 12 -3.09 24.79 -5.32
CA LEU A 12 -4.31 25.44 -5.79
C LEU A 12 -5.49 24.81 -5.06
N GLN A 13 -6.34 25.63 -4.43
CA GLN A 13 -7.60 25.16 -3.84
C GLN A 13 -8.76 25.91 -4.50
N PHE A 14 -9.58 25.15 -5.20
CA PHE A 14 -10.76 25.64 -5.92
C PHE A 14 -11.89 24.61 -5.86
N GLU A 15 -13.10 25.03 -6.21
CA GLU A 15 -14.23 24.13 -6.35
C GLU A 15 -14.14 23.35 -7.67
N THR A 16 -14.07 22.03 -7.58
CA THR A 16 -14.02 21.17 -8.77
C THR A 16 -15.40 21.09 -9.42
N LEU A 17 -15.49 21.51 -10.68
CA LEU A 17 -16.72 21.50 -11.45
C LEU A 17 -16.91 20.13 -12.10
N ALA A 18 -17.84 19.35 -11.55
CA ALA A 18 -18.06 17.95 -11.97
C ALA A 18 -18.31 17.81 -13.48
N GLY A 19 -17.44 17.06 -14.16
CA GLY A 19 -17.52 16.77 -15.59
C GLY A 19 -17.11 17.91 -16.53
N ASP A 20 -16.83 19.12 -16.04
CA ASP A 20 -16.50 20.28 -16.87
C ASP A 20 -14.98 20.53 -16.94
N ILE A 21 -14.31 19.72 -17.76
CA ILE A 21 -12.85 19.77 -17.96
C ILE A 21 -12.38 21.16 -18.38
N ASN A 22 -13.10 21.83 -19.29
CA ASN A 22 -12.68 23.13 -19.81
C ASN A 22 -12.77 24.22 -18.74
N ALA A 23 -13.84 24.22 -17.94
CA ALA A 23 -13.98 25.17 -16.85
C ALA A 23 -12.92 24.93 -15.76
N ASN A 24 -12.64 23.67 -15.40
CA ASN A 24 -11.59 23.34 -14.43
C ASN A 24 -10.18 23.73 -14.93
N LEU A 25 -9.87 23.50 -16.21
CA LEU A 25 -8.62 23.97 -16.83
C LEU A 25 -8.50 25.51 -16.79
N ALA A 26 -9.60 26.22 -17.04
CA ALA A 26 -9.64 27.67 -16.93
C ALA A 26 -9.39 28.16 -15.50
N LEU A 27 -9.91 27.45 -14.48
CA LEU A 27 -9.64 27.74 -13.07
C LEU A 27 -8.15 27.57 -12.74
N VAL A 28 -7.51 26.50 -13.22
CA VAL A 28 -6.06 26.28 -13.03
C VAL A 28 -5.25 27.40 -13.67
N LYS A 29 -5.54 27.76 -14.93
CA LYS A 29 -4.84 28.85 -15.64
C LYS A 29 -5.00 30.20 -14.93
N LYS A 30 -6.22 30.52 -14.49
CA LYS A 30 -6.51 31.74 -13.74
C LYS A 30 -5.72 31.77 -12.43
N ASN A 31 -5.79 30.70 -11.64
CA ASN A 31 -5.06 30.62 -10.38
C ASN A 31 -3.55 30.75 -10.56
N LEU A 32 -2.96 30.13 -11.59
CA LEU A 32 -1.53 30.29 -11.87
C LEU A 32 -1.17 31.70 -12.32
N THR A 33 -2.05 32.37 -13.07
CA THR A 33 -1.87 33.78 -13.46
C THR A 33 -1.90 34.69 -12.25
N ASP A 34 -2.86 34.50 -11.35
CA ASP A 34 -3.04 35.31 -10.14
C ASP A 34 -1.93 35.05 -9.11
N LEU A 35 -1.51 33.78 -8.96
CA LEU A 35 -0.47 33.35 -8.02
C LEU A 35 0.93 33.70 -8.51
N ALA A 36 1.14 33.73 -9.83
CA ALA A 36 2.42 33.96 -10.50
C ALA A 36 3.60 33.21 -9.85
N PRO A 37 3.54 31.87 -9.75
CA PRO A 37 4.52 31.11 -8.99
C PRO A 37 5.92 31.24 -9.60
N PRO A 38 6.97 31.37 -8.78
CA PRO A 38 8.34 31.46 -9.29
C PRO A 38 8.77 30.14 -9.94
N PRO A 39 9.65 30.19 -10.97
CA PRO A 39 10.21 28.97 -11.54
C PRO A 39 10.94 28.12 -10.48
N GLY A 40 10.75 26.80 -10.53
CA GLY A 40 11.22 25.89 -9.49
C GLY A 40 10.19 25.63 -8.37
N SER A 41 8.93 26.03 -8.57
CA SER A 41 7.82 25.68 -7.68
C SER A 41 7.28 24.28 -7.99
N LEU A 42 6.91 23.53 -6.95
CA LEU A 42 6.08 22.33 -7.05
C LEU A 42 4.68 22.67 -6.51
N ILE A 43 3.67 22.54 -7.35
CA ILE A 43 2.29 22.96 -7.03
C ILE A 43 1.33 21.77 -7.07
N ALA A 44 0.64 21.54 -5.97
CA ALA A 44 -0.38 20.51 -5.84
C ALA A 44 -1.76 21.02 -6.34
N LEU A 45 -2.47 20.17 -7.07
CA LEU A 45 -3.86 20.33 -7.49
C LEU A 45 -4.76 19.36 -6.71
N PRO A 46 -6.07 19.65 -6.58
CA PRO A 46 -7.00 18.75 -5.91
C PRO A 46 -7.07 17.37 -6.58
N GLU A 47 -7.60 16.39 -5.85
CA GLU A 47 -7.86 15.06 -6.42
C GLU A 47 -8.89 15.19 -7.53
N MET A 48 -8.69 14.44 -8.64
CA MET A 48 -9.64 14.40 -9.76
C MET A 48 -10.02 15.78 -10.31
N TRP A 49 -9.15 16.79 -10.13
CA TRP A 49 -9.48 18.21 -10.30
C TRP A 49 -10.08 18.60 -11.66
N ALA A 50 -9.76 17.86 -12.73
CA ALA A 50 -10.27 18.17 -14.06
C ALA A 50 -11.68 17.60 -14.31
N THR A 51 -12.03 16.49 -13.67
CA THR A 51 -13.25 15.74 -13.98
C THR A 51 -14.23 15.68 -12.81
N GLY A 52 -13.74 15.82 -11.58
CA GLY A 52 -14.44 15.42 -10.37
C GLY A 52 -14.78 13.92 -10.35
N PHE A 53 -15.54 13.51 -9.34
CA PHE A 53 -16.07 12.15 -9.22
C PHE A 53 -17.42 12.00 -9.95
N VAL A 54 -17.39 11.91 -11.28
CA VAL A 54 -18.59 11.62 -12.11
C VAL A 54 -18.54 10.17 -12.58
N TYR A 55 -18.87 9.24 -11.68
CA TYR A 55 -18.66 7.81 -11.89
C TYR A 55 -19.33 7.25 -13.16
N GLU A 56 -20.57 7.66 -13.45
CA GLU A 56 -21.32 7.19 -14.63
C GLU A 56 -20.66 7.58 -15.97
N GLN A 57 -19.86 8.64 -15.98
CA GLN A 57 -19.16 9.14 -17.17
C GLN A 57 -17.64 8.89 -17.11
N LEU A 58 -17.17 8.21 -16.06
CA LEU A 58 -15.74 8.10 -15.74
C LEU A 58 -14.91 7.54 -16.90
N HIS A 59 -15.44 6.54 -17.60
CA HIS A 59 -14.77 5.96 -18.76
C HIS A 59 -14.59 7.00 -19.88
N GLN A 60 -15.65 7.73 -20.24
CA GLN A 60 -15.60 8.77 -21.27
C GLN A 60 -14.66 9.92 -20.86
N LEU A 61 -14.68 10.30 -19.58
CA LEU A 61 -13.82 11.35 -19.05
C LEU A 61 -12.34 10.93 -19.06
N SER A 62 -12.04 9.65 -18.77
CA SER A 62 -10.67 9.11 -18.82
C SER A 62 -10.04 9.15 -20.22
N GLU A 63 -10.85 9.13 -21.28
CA GLU A 63 -10.37 9.26 -22.66
C GLU A 63 -9.82 10.66 -22.96
N LYS A 64 -10.15 11.66 -22.13
CA LYS A 64 -9.65 13.04 -22.24
C LYS A 64 -8.38 13.30 -21.45
N THR A 65 -7.96 12.37 -20.59
CA THR A 65 -6.76 12.50 -19.77
C THR A 65 -5.48 12.79 -20.58
N PRO A 66 -5.22 12.13 -21.74
CA PRO A 66 -4.05 12.47 -22.56
C PRO A 66 -4.03 13.94 -23.03
N ASP A 67 -5.18 14.46 -23.48
CA ASP A 67 -5.30 15.85 -23.95
C ASP A 67 -5.06 16.84 -22.78
N ILE A 68 -5.63 16.54 -21.61
CA ILE A 68 -5.44 17.34 -20.38
C ILE A 68 -3.96 17.40 -20.00
N LEU A 69 -3.25 16.27 -20.06
CA LEU A 69 -1.83 16.21 -19.69
C LEU A 69 -0.94 17.00 -20.63
N LEU A 70 -1.22 17.00 -21.93
CA LEU A 70 -0.49 17.84 -22.89
C LEU A 70 -0.66 19.32 -22.54
N GLU A 71 -1.88 19.75 -22.24
CA GLU A 71 -2.17 21.14 -21.89
C GLU A 71 -1.52 21.55 -20.56
N ILE A 72 -1.54 20.66 -19.56
CA ILE A 72 -0.91 20.90 -18.26
C ILE A 72 0.61 20.85 -18.34
N GLU A 73 1.18 20.00 -19.19
CA GLU A 73 2.62 19.96 -19.46
C GLU A 73 3.09 21.29 -20.07
N ASP A 74 2.43 21.76 -21.12
CA ASP A 74 2.75 23.05 -21.76
C ASP A 74 2.60 24.21 -20.77
N LEU A 75 1.54 24.20 -19.96
CA LEU A 75 1.29 25.22 -18.95
C LEU A 75 2.37 25.22 -17.86
N ALA A 76 2.73 24.06 -17.32
CA ALA A 76 3.78 23.92 -16.33
C ALA A 76 5.15 24.34 -16.88
N GLN A 77 5.50 23.92 -18.10
CA GLN A 77 6.75 24.29 -18.75
C GLN A 77 6.85 25.80 -19.01
N SER A 78 5.76 26.44 -19.44
CA SER A 78 5.75 27.89 -19.71
C SER A 78 6.01 28.74 -18.45
N HIS A 79 5.65 28.22 -17.28
CA HIS A 79 5.93 28.85 -15.98
C HIS A 79 7.25 28.36 -15.35
N GLY A 80 7.84 27.28 -15.87
CA GLY A 80 9.02 26.64 -15.29
C GLY A 80 8.74 26.03 -13.91
N ILE A 81 7.54 25.47 -13.72
CA ILE A 81 7.07 24.84 -12.47
C ILE A 81 6.76 23.36 -12.70
N VAL A 82 6.49 22.63 -11.62
CA VAL A 82 5.87 21.30 -11.67
C VAL A 82 4.44 21.39 -11.16
N LEU A 83 3.49 20.86 -11.91
CA LEU A 83 2.09 20.69 -11.49
C LEU A 83 1.84 19.22 -11.20
N ALA A 84 1.18 18.93 -10.09
CA ALA A 84 0.83 17.57 -9.72
C ALA A 84 -0.56 17.50 -9.11
N GLY A 85 -1.38 16.60 -9.61
CA GLY A 85 -2.75 16.33 -9.15
C GLY A 85 -3.17 14.96 -9.62
N SER A 86 -4.39 14.52 -9.31
CA SER A 86 -4.85 13.21 -9.80
C SER A 86 -5.88 13.30 -10.92
N LEU A 87 -5.87 12.30 -11.80
CA LEU A 87 -6.76 12.14 -12.94
C LEU A 87 -7.19 10.66 -13.09
N PRO A 88 -8.34 10.40 -13.75
CA PRO A 88 -8.70 9.04 -14.14
C PRO A 88 -7.85 8.58 -15.32
N VAL A 89 -7.17 7.44 -15.16
CA VAL A 89 -6.31 6.85 -16.19
C VAL A 89 -6.81 5.45 -16.52
N LYS A 90 -7.09 5.19 -17.80
CA LYS A 90 -7.45 3.86 -18.29
C LYS A 90 -6.20 3.09 -18.71
N GLU A 91 -6.02 1.89 -18.17
CA GLU A 91 -4.97 0.95 -18.56
C GLU A 91 -5.57 -0.44 -18.79
N GLY A 92 -5.60 -0.86 -20.05
CA GLY A 92 -6.35 -2.05 -20.46
C GLY A 92 -7.84 -1.88 -20.13
N GLU A 93 -8.41 -2.83 -19.40
CA GLU A 93 -9.80 -2.81 -18.94
C GLU A 93 -9.98 -2.12 -17.57
N SER A 94 -8.89 -1.74 -16.91
CA SER A 94 -8.94 -1.13 -15.57
C SER A 94 -8.84 0.39 -15.64
N LEU A 95 -9.53 1.06 -14.72
CA LEU A 95 -9.40 2.48 -14.48
C LEU A 95 -8.66 2.71 -13.16
N TYR A 96 -7.84 3.74 -13.09
CA TYR A 96 -7.08 4.11 -11.90
C TYR A 96 -7.24 5.60 -11.61
N ASN A 97 -7.29 5.96 -10.34
CA ASN A 97 -7.08 7.34 -9.89
C ASN A 97 -5.57 7.52 -9.68
N LYS A 98 -4.91 8.24 -10.59
CA LYS A 98 -3.45 8.38 -10.58
C LYS A 98 -3.03 9.83 -10.42
N LEU A 99 -2.11 10.06 -9.49
CA LEU A 99 -1.39 11.31 -9.31
C LEU A 99 -0.33 11.45 -10.40
N PHE A 100 -0.38 12.50 -11.22
CA PHE A 100 0.65 12.83 -12.22
C PHE A 100 1.62 13.89 -11.71
N PHE A 101 2.75 14.03 -12.40
CA PHE A 101 3.67 15.15 -12.29
C PHE A 101 4.02 15.68 -13.69
N SER A 102 3.64 16.92 -13.98
CA SER A 102 3.83 17.59 -15.28
C SER A 102 4.77 18.79 -15.16
N GLY A 103 5.41 19.16 -16.27
CA GLY A 103 6.48 20.16 -16.38
C GLY A 103 7.87 19.54 -16.53
N LEU A 104 7.95 18.21 -16.60
CA LEU A 104 9.20 17.45 -16.57
C LEU A 104 9.79 17.18 -17.97
N GLY A 105 9.05 17.48 -19.04
CA GLY A 105 9.46 17.21 -20.42
C GLY A 105 8.97 15.86 -20.95
N SER A 106 8.22 15.11 -20.16
CA SER A 106 7.55 13.87 -20.59
C SER A 106 6.20 13.73 -19.87
N PRO A 107 5.07 13.98 -20.55
CA PRO A 107 3.75 13.97 -19.93
C PRO A 107 3.28 12.58 -19.48
N ASP A 108 3.91 11.51 -20.00
CA ASP A 108 3.42 10.14 -19.81
C ASP A 108 4.16 9.33 -18.73
N SER A 109 5.25 9.84 -18.15
CA SER A 109 6.22 8.99 -17.42
C SER A 109 6.19 9.05 -15.90
N HIS A 110 5.33 9.88 -15.28
CA HIS A 110 5.41 10.13 -13.84
C HIS A 110 4.06 10.02 -13.14
N TRP A 111 3.71 8.80 -12.73
CA TRP A 111 2.44 8.49 -12.10
C TRP A 111 2.57 7.74 -10.79
N ILE A 112 1.69 8.05 -9.85
CA ILE A 112 1.46 7.28 -8.64
C ILE A 112 -0.03 6.92 -8.58
N ALA A 113 -0.37 5.64 -8.70
CA ALA A 113 -1.74 5.18 -8.55
C ALA A 113 -2.15 5.13 -7.06
N LYS A 114 -3.37 5.60 -6.78
CA LYS A 114 -4.01 5.51 -5.45
C LYS A 114 -4.07 4.05 -5.01
N GLN A 115 -3.59 3.75 -3.81
CA GLN A 115 -3.53 2.37 -3.31
C GLN A 115 -4.77 2.01 -2.51
N GLN A 116 -5.29 2.96 -1.75
CA GLN A 116 -6.39 2.75 -0.82
C GLN A 116 -7.63 3.42 -1.40
N LEU A 117 -8.47 2.60 -2.03
CA LEU A 117 -9.74 3.06 -2.59
C LEU A 117 -10.74 3.30 -1.45
N PHE A 118 -11.50 4.39 -1.56
CA PHE A 118 -12.46 4.76 -0.55
C PHE A 118 -13.81 4.05 -0.76
N ALA A 119 -13.92 2.83 -0.22
CA ALA A 119 -15.10 1.97 -0.39
C ALA A 119 -16.42 2.62 0.07
N PHE A 120 -16.39 3.56 1.01
CA PHE A 120 -17.59 4.30 1.44
C PHE A 120 -18.21 5.13 0.30
N TRP A 121 -17.41 5.59 -0.66
CA TRP A 121 -17.88 6.25 -1.89
C TRP A 121 -17.92 5.30 -3.09
N GLN A 122 -17.82 3.99 -2.84
CA GLN A 122 -17.86 2.94 -3.86
C GLN A 122 -16.75 3.08 -4.91
N GLU A 123 -15.64 3.74 -4.56
CA GLU A 123 -14.50 3.94 -5.48
C GLU A 123 -13.95 2.60 -5.97
N ASP A 124 -14.00 1.57 -5.13
CA ASP A 124 -13.63 0.17 -5.40
C ASP A 124 -14.50 -0.54 -6.46
N LYS A 125 -15.64 0.05 -6.84
CA LYS A 125 -16.46 -0.45 -7.96
C LYS A 125 -16.03 0.11 -9.31
N TRP A 126 -15.32 1.23 -9.32
CA TRP A 126 -15.01 2.00 -10.53
C TRP A 126 -13.52 2.06 -10.84
N PHE A 127 -12.68 1.98 -9.81
CA PHE A 127 -11.24 2.03 -9.91
C PHE A 127 -10.57 0.74 -9.41
N SER A 128 -9.39 0.49 -9.93
CA SER A 128 -8.45 -0.52 -9.45
C SER A 128 -7.41 0.15 -8.54
N ALA A 129 -7.01 -0.55 -7.48
CA ALA A 129 -5.97 -0.10 -6.56
C ALA A 129 -4.57 -0.21 -7.20
N GLY A 130 -3.71 0.76 -6.91
CA GLY A 130 -2.27 0.66 -7.16
C GLY A 130 -1.58 -0.29 -6.17
N ASN A 131 -0.47 -0.90 -6.59
CA ASN A 131 0.14 -1.99 -5.83
C ASN A 131 1.41 -1.64 -5.04
N SER A 132 2.07 -0.50 -5.29
CA SER A 132 3.20 0.07 -4.52
C SER A 132 3.85 1.21 -5.31
N PRO A 133 3.82 2.48 -4.85
CA PRO A 133 4.51 3.55 -5.55
C PRO A 133 5.93 3.74 -5.04
N SER A 134 6.86 3.95 -5.97
CA SER A 134 8.14 4.60 -5.70
C SER A 134 7.95 6.12 -5.72
N PRO A 135 8.79 6.88 -4.99
CA PRO A 135 8.79 8.33 -5.13
C PRO A 135 9.17 8.73 -6.56
N ILE A 136 8.66 9.89 -7.00
CA ILE A 136 8.99 10.46 -8.30
C ILE A 136 10.23 11.32 -8.17
N ASP A 137 11.21 11.08 -9.06
CA ASP A 137 12.33 11.98 -9.26
C ASP A 137 11.95 13.07 -10.25
N LEU A 138 11.99 14.33 -9.79
CA LEU A 138 11.65 15.47 -10.64
C LEU A 138 12.82 15.95 -11.50
N ASN A 139 14.07 15.77 -11.06
CA ASN A 139 15.21 16.50 -11.63
C ASN A 139 16.60 15.91 -11.28
N GLY A 140 16.66 14.67 -10.80
CA GLY A 140 17.87 14.02 -10.28
C GLY A 140 18.26 14.44 -8.87
N LYS A 141 17.49 15.32 -8.21
CA LYS A 141 17.83 15.92 -6.91
C LYS A 141 16.68 15.89 -5.92
N ASP A 142 15.44 16.00 -6.42
CA ASP A 142 14.24 16.11 -5.60
C ASP A 142 13.34 14.90 -5.81
N LEU A 143 13.38 14.00 -4.83
CA LEU A 143 12.46 12.87 -4.73
C LEU A 143 11.19 13.29 -3.98
N VAL A 144 10.04 13.09 -4.63
CA VAL A 144 8.73 13.43 -4.10
C VAL A 144 7.91 12.16 -3.88
N ALA A 145 7.52 11.91 -2.64
CA ALA A 145 6.52 10.92 -2.31
C ALA A 145 5.14 11.47 -2.67
N GLY A 146 4.27 10.63 -3.24
CA GLY A 146 2.92 11.02 -3.61
C GLY A 146 1.88 10.05 -3.07
N PHE A 147 0.70 10.57 -2.73
CA PHE A 147 -0.48 9.77 -2.45
C PHE A 147 -1.77 10.58 -2.59
N VAL A 148 -2.90 9.89 -2.71
CA VAL A 148 -4.18 10.49 -3.08
C VAL A 148 -5.22 10.26 -1.99
N CYS A 149 -5.76 11.35 -1.44
CA CYS A 149 -6.90 11.40 -0.53
C CYS A 149 -6.91 10.33 0.58
N PHE A 150 -7.61 9.21 0.38
CA PHE A 150 -7.79 8.20 1.42
C PHE A 150 -6.47 7.54 1.85
N ASP A 151 -5.46 7.52 0.98
CA ASP A 151 -4.11 7.06 1.29
C ASP A 151 -3.50 7.78 2.51
N LEU A 152 -3.90 9.02 2.82
CA LEU A 152 -3.41 9.77 3.99
C LEU A 152 -3.62 9.02 5.31
N ARG A 153 -4.59 8.12 5.39
CA ARG A 153 -4.84 7.32 6.61
C ARG A 153 -3.82 6.22 6.86
N PHE A 154 -2.99 5.88 5.87
CA PHE A 154 -2.12 4.71 5.87
C PHE A 154 -0.65 5.17 5.88
N PRO A 155 0.02 5.20 7.04
CA PRO A 155 1.40 5.70 7.15
C PRO A 155 2.41 4.91 6.31
N GLU A 156 2.18 3.61 6.13
CA GLU A 156 3.10 2.67 5.49
C GLU A 156 3.44 3.07 4.05
N THR A 157 2.45 3.58 3.32
CA THR A 157 2.57 3.99 1.91
C THR A 157 3.58 5.13 1.73
N VAL A 158 3.42 6.22 2.49
CA VAL A 158 4.37 7.34 2.39
C VAL A 158 5.71 6.95 3.00
N ARG A 159 5.67 6.14 4.07
CA ARG A 159 6.86 5.75 4.82
C ARG A 159 7.84 5.01 3.93
N SER A 160 7.33 4.07 3.12
CA SER A 160 8.13 3.36 2.12
C SER A 160 8.81 4.30 1.13
N GLN A 161 8.11 5.32 0.63
CA GLN A 161 8.64 6.30 -0.32
C GLN A 161 9.70 7.23 0.33
N CYS A 162 9.46 7.68 1.57
CA CYS A 162 10.42 8.49 2.31
C CYS A 162 11.68 7.72 2.71
N CYS A 163 11.57 6.43 3.04
CA CYS A 163 12.72 5.55 3.26
C CYS A 163 13.57 5.33 1.98
N GLN A 164 12.99 5.53 0.79
CA GLN A 164 13.72 5.55 -0.49
C GLN A 164 14.42 6.91 -0.76
N GLY A 165 14.26 7.89 0.13
CA GLY A 165 14.94 9.18 0.06
C GLY A 165 14.04 10.37 -0.23
N ALA A 166 12.71 10.20 -0.35
CA ALA A 166 11.81 11.31 -0.59
C ALA A 166 11.92 12.39 0.51
N GLY A 167 12.16 13.61 0.07
CA GLY A 167 12.30 14.79 0.94
C GLY A 167 11.04 15.64 1.01
N ILE A 168 10.12 15.43 0.07
CA ILE A 168 8.86 16.15 -0.08
C ILE A 168 7.75 15.12 -0.24
N ILE A 169 6.60 15.41 0.35
CA ILE A 169 5.37 14.66 0.26
C ILE A 169 4.34 15.54 -0.44
N LEU A 170 3.74 15.04 -1.52
CA LEU A 170 2.65 15.70 -2.24
C LEU A 170 1.34 14.94 -2.04
N MET A 171 0.31 15.69 -1.65
CA MET A 171 -1.01 15.17 -1.37
C MET A 171 -2.07 15.87 -2.24
N SER A 172 -2.83 15.07 -2.98
CA SER A 172 -3.95 15.54 -3.81
C SER A 172 -5.24 14.95 -3.24
N ALA A 173 -6.24 15.78 -2.93
CA ALA A 173 -7.41 15.34 -2.17
C ALA A 173 -8.73 16.03 -2.54
N GLU A 174 -9.81 15.29 -2.32
CA GLU A 174 -11.16 15.76 -2.12
C GLU A 174 -11.65 15.27 -0.73
N TRP A 175 -11.23 15.98 0.32
CA TRP A 175 -11.51 15.66 1.73
C TRP A 175 -12.66 16.50 2.29
N PRO A 176 -13.73 15.89 2.83
CA PRO A 176 -14.90 16.61 3.33
C PRO A 176 -14.65 17.43 4.61
N LEU A 177 -15.37 18.54 4.75
CA LEU A 177 -15.28 19.45 5.90
C LEU A 177 -15.54 18.74 7.24
N ALA A 178 -16.45 17.76 7.26
CA ALA A 178 -16.79 16.99 8.45
C ALA A 178 -15.61 16.26 9.11
N ARG A 179 -14.48 16.11 8.41
CA ARG A 179 -13.26 15.43 8.89
C ARG A 179 -12.01 16.29 8.75
N ILE A 180 -12.15 17.60 8.67
CA ILE A 180 -11.01 18.49 8.38
C ILE A 180 -9.95 18.49 9.49
N GLU A 181 -10.35 18.31 10.75
CA GLU A 181 -9.36 18.18 11.84
C GLU A 181 -8.49 16.94 11.69
N GLN A 182 -9.05 15.83 11.18
CA GLN A 182 -8.26 14.63 10.87
C GLN A 182 -7.28 14.88 9.73
N TRP A 183 -7.69 15.65 8.72
CA TRP A 183 -6.82 16.05 7.62
C TRP A 183 -5.57 16.79 8.11
N LYS A 184 -5.75 17.80 8.96
CA LYS A 184 -4.63 18.59 9.52
C LYS A 184 -3.68 17.72 10.35
N VAL A 185 -4.24 16.97 11.31
CA VAL A 185 -3.45 16.12 12.21
C VAL A 185 -2.65 15.06 11.45
N LEU A 186 -3.28 14.39 10.47
CA LEU A 186 -2.60 13.36 9.70
C LEU A 186 -1.49 13.95 8.82
N LEU A 187 -1.69 15.10 8.17
CA LEU A 187 -0.65 15.72 7.35
C LEU A 187 0.55 16.19 8.19
N GLN A 188 0.30 16.78 9.37
CA GLN A 188 1.38 17.13 10.30
C GLN A 188 2.13 15.88 10.77
N ALA A 189 1.42 14.79 11.11
CA ALA A 189 2.05 13.53 11.49
C ALA A 189 2.94 12.98 10.37
N ARG A 190 2.49 13.04 9.10
CA ARG A 190 3.26 12.60 7.93
C ARG A 190 4.53 13.43 7.74
N ALA A 191 4.47 14.73 7.98
CA ALA A 191 5.64 15.61 7.93
C ALA A 191 6.67 15.22 9.01
N ILE A 192 6.22 15.10 10.25
CA ILE A 192 7.04 14.83 11.44
C ILE A 192 7.69 13.44 11.36
N GLU A 193 6.90 12.39 11.15
CA GLU A 193 7.39 11.00 11.23
C GLU A 193 8.37 10.68 10.09
N ASN A 194 8.23 11.35 8.95
CA ASN A 194 9.09 11.17 7.77
C ASN A 194 10.16 12.26 7.60
N GLN A 195 10.18 13.25 8.50
CA GLN A 195 11.04 14.43 8.41
C GLN A 195 11.07 14.98 6.98
N ALA A 196 9.89 15.25 6.43
CA ALA A 196 9.67 15.65 5.05
C ALA A 196 8.75 16.87 4.98
N PHE A 197 8.99 17.73 4.00
CA PHE A 197 8.01 18.78 3.69
C PHE A 197 6.73 18.14 3.18
N VAL A 198 5.58 18.70 3.51
CA VAL A 198 4.29 18.28 2.95
C VAL A 198 3.68 19.45 2.20
N VAL A 199 3.20 19.19 0.98
CA VAL A 199 2.32 20.09 0.24
C VAL A 199 1.04 19.35 -0.10
N ALA A 200 -0.08 19.88 0.35
CA ALA A 200 -1.37 19.22 0.25
C ALA A 200 -2.41 20.16 -0.35
N SER A 201 -3.01 19.74 -1.46
CA SER A 201 -4.13 20.43 -2.07
C SER A 201 -5.42 19.63 -1.84
N ASN A 202 -6.42 20.32 -1.33
CA ASN A 202 -7.76 19.81 -1.12
C ASN A 202 -8.78 20.70 -1.85
N ALA A 203 -9.79 20.09 -2.48
CA ALA A 203 -10.89 20.85 -3.07
C ALA A 203 -11.71 21.59 -1.99
N CYS A 204 -12.31 22.72 -2.38
CA CYS A 204 -13.31 23.43 -1.59
C CYS A 204 -14.68 23.40 -2.26
N GLY A 205 -15.66 24.13 -1.72
CA GLY A 205 -17.01 24.17 -2.30
C GLY A 205 -17.82 22.91 -1.98
N ARG A 206 -18.55 22.38 -2.98
CA ARG A 206 -19.44 21.23 -2.80
C ARG A 206 -19.30 20.20 -3.91
N TRP A 207 -19.38 18.93 -3.51
CA TRP A 207 -19.54 17.80 -4.41
C TRP A 207 -20.72 16.94 -3.96
N ASP A 208 -21.68 16.69 -4.86
CA ASP A 208 -22.89 15.90 -4.60
C ASP A 208 -23.58 16.23 -3.25
N GLY A 209 -23.72 17.53 -2.96
CA GLY A 209 -24.31 18.04 -1.71
C GLY A 209 -23.40 17.98 -0.47
N LEU A 210 -22.30 17.24 -0.50
CA LEU A 210 -21.27 17.22 0.53
C LEU A 210 -20.41 18.49 0.45
N LYS A 211 -20.13 19.09 1.61
CA LYS A 211 -19.25 20.26 1.70
C LYS A 211 -17.80 19.81 1.79
N MET A 212 -16.99 20.25 0.84
CA MET A 212 -15.56 19.99 0.80
C MET A 212 -14.84 20.88 1.80
N GLY A 213 -13.74 20.36 2.34
CA GLY A 213 -13.05 20.99 3.46
C GLY A 213 -12.26 22.23 3.07
N GLY A 214 -11.64 22.26 1.89
CA GLY A 214 -10.53 23.18 1.65
C GLY A 214 -9.39 22.91 2.64
N HIS A 215 -8.86 23.93 3.30
CA HIS A 215 -7.73 23.81 4.23
C HIS A 215 -6.51 23.09 3.64
N SER A 216 -6.16 23.44 2.41
CA SER A 216 -4.88 23.06 1.80
C SER A 216 -3.70 23.59 2.61
N LEU A 217 -2.59 22.85 2.64
CA LEU A 217 -1.50 23.05 3.61
C LEU A 217 -0.12 22.94 2.98
N ILE A 218 0.83 23.71 3.52
CA ILE A 218 2.27 23.52 3.36
C ILE A 218 2.87 23.36 4.76
N ILE A 219 3.60 22.27 5.00
CA ILE A 219 4.09 21.91 6.33
C ILE A 219 5.60 21.61 6.24
N ALA A 220 6.36 22.12 7.20
CA ALA A 220 7.78 21.85 7.35
C ALA A 220 8.05 20.46 7.96
N PRO A 221 9.26 19.91 7.82
CA PRO A 221 9.64 18.58 8.32
C PRO A 221 9.49 18.36 9.84
N ASP A 222 9.41 19.42 10.63
CA ASP A 222 9.17 19.37 12.09
C ASP A 222 7.69 19.50 12.47
N GLY A 223 6.80 19.63 11.47
CA GLY A 223 5.36 19.77 11.66
C GLY A 223 4.85 21.20 11.74
N GLU A 224 5.72 22.21 11.61
CA GLU A 224 5.30 23.61 11.51
C GLU A 224 4.46 23.83 10.25
N ILE A 225 3.26 24.40 10.40
CA ILE A 225 2.42 24.80 9.27
C ILE A 225 2.96 26.12 8.73
N LEU A 226 3.53 26.08 7.53
CA LEU A 226 4.08 27.24 6.83
C LEU A 226 2.99 28.06 6.13
N GLY A 227 1.95 27.38 5.62
CA GLY A 227 0.82 28.02 4.97
C GLY A 227 -0.43 27.13 5.04
N GLU A 228 -1.58 27.76 5.25
CA GLU A 228 -2.89 27.11 5.33
C GLU A 228 -3.94 27.97 4.64
N ALA A 229 -4.76 27.37 3.79
CA ALA A 229 -5.94 28.01 3.22
C ALA A 229 -7.18 27.91 4.14
N GLY A 230 -8.16 28.77 3.93
CA GLY A 230 -9.48 28.65 4.54
C GLY A 230 -10.37 27.61 3.88
N GLU A 231 -11.69 27.77 4.03
CA GLU A 231 -12.71 26.94 3.37
C GLU A 231 -13.07 27.40 1.95
N ALA A 232 -12.67 28.61 1.55
CA ALA A 232 -12.99 29.21 0.25
C ALA A 232 -11.88 28.94 -0.77
N GLU A 233 -12.09 29.35 -2.03
CA GLU A 233 -11.02 29.29 -3.04
C GLU A 233 -9.84 30.15 -2.61
N GLU A 234 -8.66 29.56 -2.54
CA GLU A 234 -7.45 30.22 -2.07
C GLU A 234 -6.22 29.43 -2.53
N SER A 235 -5.27 30.09 -3.16
CA SER A 235 -4.05 29.45 -3.65
C SER A 235 -2.84 30.13 -3.04
N VAL A 236 -1.86 29.33 -2.62
CA VAL A 236 -0.67 29.80 -1.90
C VAL A 236 0.57 29.16 -2.49
N VAL A 237 1.65 29.93 -2.60
CA VAL A 237 3.00 29.44 -2.90
C VAL A 237 3.99 30.09 -1.93
N LEU A 238 4.83 29.28 -1.30
CA LEU A 238 5.78 29.73 -0.30
C LEU A 238 7.17 29.15 -0.56
N PRO A 239 8.25 29.91 -0.30
CA PRO A 239 9.61 29.38 -0.35
C PRO A 239 9.81 28.36 0.77
N ILE A 240 10.65 27.35 0.51
CA ILE A 240 11.05 26.36 1.52
C ILE A 240 12.55 26.42 1.79
N ASN A 241 12.93 26.22 3.05
CA ASN A 241 14.33 26.12 3.46
C ASN A 241 14.73 24.66 3.70
N LYS A 242 15.36 24.02 2.71
CA LYS A 242 15.79 22.62 2.81
C LYS A 242 16.89 22.37 3.84
N GLU A 243 17.61 23.39 4.30
CA GLU A 243 18.59 23.19 5.37
C GLU A 243 17.91 22.74 6.68
N VAL A 244 16.67 23.17 6.96
CA VAL A 244 15.91 22.72 8.14
C VAL A 244 15.75 21.19 8.14
N GLN A 245 15.39 20.61 7.00
CA GLN A 245 15.25 19.16 6.86
C GLN A 245 16.58 18.44 7.12
N LYS A 246 17.66 18.97 6.53
CA LYS A 246 19.00 18.39 6.63
C LYS A 246 19.52 18.45 8.06
N GLU A 247 19.33 19.57 8.76
CA GLU A 247 19.68 19.74 10.17
C GLU A 247 18.89 18.77 11.06
N LEU A 248 17.58 18.63 10.83
CA LEU A 248 16.74 17.67 11.56
C LEU A 248 17.23 16.24 11.37
N ARG A 249 17.44 15.80 10.12
CA ARG A 249 17.92 14.45 9.79
C ARG A 249 19.35 14.20 10.29
N GLN A 250 20.21 15.22 10.37
CA GLN A 250 21.54 15.10 10.98
C GLN A 250 21.48 14.87 12.49
N ARG A 251 20.52 15.49 13.18
CA ARG A 251 20.33 15.32 14.63
C ARG A 251 19.77 13.94 14.96
N PHE A 252 18.74 13.52 14.25
CA PHE A 252 18.18 12.17 14.28
C PHE A 252 17.49 11.92 12.94
N ASN A 253 17.76 10.79 12.29
CA ASN A 253 17.13 10.48 11.01
C ASN A 253 16.08 9.40 11.20
N SER A 254 14.80 9.80 11.19
CA SER A 254 13.69 8.86 11.30
C SER A 254 13.50 8.05 10.02
N VAL A 255 14.02 8.47 8.86
CA VAL A 255 13.83 7.81 7.56
C VAL A 255 15.11 7.21 6.97
N ALA A 256 16.20 7.19 7.75
CA ALA A 256 17.40 6.46 7.35
C ALA A 256 16.99 5.02 6.96
N PRO A 257 17.63 4.42 5.94
CA PRO A 257 17.38 3.03 5.63
C PRO A 257 17.60 2.25 6.91
N SER A 258 16.50 1.78 7.53
CA SER A 258 16.62 0.78 8.55
C SER A 258 17.14 -0.43 7.79
N PRO A 259 18.36 -0.92 8.06
CA PRO A 259 18.88 -2.08 7.32
C PRO A 259 17.93 -3.28 7.46
N TRP A 260 17.06 -3.25 8.49
CA TRP A 260 16.04 -4.24 8.81
C TRP A 260 14.87 -3.53 9.51
N ALA A 261 13.90 -2.99 8.77
CA ALA A 261 12.77 -2.25 9.36
C ALA A 261 11.95 -3.08 10.37
N VAL A 262 12.02 -4.41 10.24
CA VAL A 262 11.52 -5.40 11.19
C VAL A 262 12.57 -6.52 11.15
N GLU A 263 13.24 -6.84 12.27
CA GLU A 263 13.84 -8.17 12.37
C GLU A 263 12.72 -9.19 12.17
N ASP A 264 12.97 -10.34 11.53
CA ASP A 264 11.99 -11.42 11.58
C ASP A 264 11.66 -11.68 13.05
N ALA A 265 10.48 -11.26 13.49
CA ALA A 265 10.04 -11.54 14.85
C ALA A 265 10.02 -13.06 15.03
N ASP A 266 10.24 -13.55 16.25
CA ASP A 266 10.04 -14.96 16.52
C ASP A 266 8.56 -15.30 16.35
N LYS A 267 8.21 -15.84 15.19
CA LYS A 267 6.85 -16.28 14.86
C LYS A 267 6.61 -17.71 15.34
N VAL A 268 7.60 -18.37 15.93
CA VAL A 268 7.46 -19.73 16.47
C VAL A 268 6.91 -19.62 17.88
N LEU A 269 5.65 -20.00 18.06
CA LEU A 269 4.91 -19.77 19.29
C LEU A 269 4.53 -21.10 19.95
N ALA A 270 4.56 -21.10 21.29
CA ALA A 270 3.90 -22.16 22.05
C ALA A 270 2.37 -22.04 21.87
N LEU A 271 1.67 -23.17 21.86
CA LEU A 271 0.21 -23.20 21.65
C LEU A 271 -0.54 -22.28 22.61
N LYS A 272 -0.10 -22.20 23.87
CA LYS A 272 -0.73 -21.33 24.88
C LYS A 272 -0.69 -19.86 24.46
N ASP A 273 0.49 -19.35 24.07
CA ASP A 273 0.66 -17.94 23.70
C ASP A 273 -0.07 -17.64 22.38
N LEU A 274 -0.06 -18.61 21.45
CA LEU A 274 -0.79 -18.50 20.20
C LEU A 274 -2.31 -18.37 20.40
N VAL A 275 -2.90 -19.13 21.32
CA VAL A 275 -4.33 -19.04 21.64
C VAL A 275 -4.68 -17.65 22.18
N GLU A 276 -3.84 -17.07 23.05
CA GLU A 276 -4.03 -15.72 23.57
C GLU A 276 -3.98 -14.66 22.45
N ILE A 277 -2.99 -14.76 21.54
CA ILE A 277 -2.86 -13.88 20.37
C ILE A 277 -4.07 -13.99 19.45
N VAL A 278 -4.49 -15.21 19.14
CA VAL A 278 -5.65 -15.49 18.27
C VAL A 278 -6.93 -14.93 18.88
N ALA A 279 -7.13 -15.07 20.20
CA ALA A 279 -8.30 -14.53 20.88
C ALA A 279 -8.38 -13.00 20.76
N VAL A 280 -7.27 -12.29 20.97
CA VAL A 280 -7.21 -10.82 20.82
C VAL A 280 -7.51 -10.40 19.38
N ARG A 281 -6.93 -11.08 18.39
CA ARG A 281 -7.14 -10.77 16.97
C ARG A 281 -8.58 -11.01 16.52
N LYS A 282 -9.23 -12.06 17.03
CA LYS A 282 -10.65 -12.29 16.78
C LYS A 282 -11.53 -11.21 17.40
N GLN A 283 -11.19 -10.73 18.61
CA GLN A 283 -11.91 -9.60 19.24
C GLN A 283 -11.82 -8.30 18.41
N THR A 284 -10.74 -8.11 17.64
CA THR A 284 -10.61 -6.97 16.73
C THR A 284 -11.22 -7.21 15.34
N GLY A 285 -11.88 -8.35 15.14
CA GLY A 285 -12.59 -8.70 13.90
C GLY A 285 -11.70 -9.30 12.81
N GLN A 286 -10.44 -9.64 13.10
CA GLN A 286 -9.55 -10.29 12.14
C GLN A 286 -9.94 -11.76 11.91
N LYS A 287 -9.89 -12.20 10.65
CA LYS A 287 -10.14 -13.59 10.25
C LYS A 287 -8.88 -14.44 10.37
N ILE A 288 -8.96 -15.51 11.14
CA ILE A 288 -7.85 -16.42 11.42
C ILE A 288 -7.86 -17.56 10.41
N VAL A 289 -6.74 -17.75 9.72
CA VAL A 289 -6.55 -18.82 8.74
C VAL A 289 -5.59 -19.84 9.32
N PHE A 290 -5.90 -21.13 9.17
CA PHE A 290 -5.04 -22.22 9.59
C PHE A 290 -4.73 -23.16 8.43
N THR A 291 -3.46 -23.54 8.31
CA THR A 291 -3.02 -24.69 7.50
C THR A 291 -1.96 -25.46 8.28
N ASN A 292 -1.71 -26.70 7.89
CA ASN A 292 -0.62 -27.48 8.47
C ASN A 292 0.05 -28.40 7.45
N GLY A 293 1.29 -28.79 7.74
CA GLY A 293 2.05 -29.74 6.94
C GLY A 293 3.50 -29.90 7.40
N CYS A 294 4.25 -30.73 6.67
CA CYS A 294 5.65 -31.04 7.01
C CYS A 294 6.65 -29.97 6.57
N PHE A 295 6.44 -29.35 5.39
CA PHE A 295 7.32 -28.30 4.82
C PHE A 295 8.82 -28.59 4.93
N ASP A 296 9.24 -29.76 4.46
CA ASP A 296 10.60 -30.25 4.70
C ASP A 296 11.67 -29.50 3.88
N ILE A 297 11.57 -29.58 2.55
CA ILE A 297 12.35 -28.73 1.64
C ILE A 297 11.34 -27.82 0.93
N LEU A 298 11.44 -26.53 1.22
CA LEU A 298 10.60 -25.51 0.60
C LEU A 298 10.99 -25.31 -0.86
N HIS A 299 9.98 -25.00 -1.66
CA HIS A 299 10.11 -24.65 -3.07
C HIS A 299 9.00 -23.66 -3.42
N ALA A 300 9.02 -23.10 -4.63
CA ALA A 300 8.08 -22.06 -5.07
C ALA A 300 6.60 -22.45 -4.88
N GLY A 301 6.26 -23.73 -5.11
CA GLY A 301 4.90 -24.25 -4.89
C GLY A 301 4.40 -24.11 -3.44
N HIS A 302 5.26 -24.32 -2.44
CA HIS A 302 4.90 -24.07 -1.04
C HIS A 302 4.68 -22.59 -0.76
N VAL A 303 5.50 -21.71 -1.36
CA VAL A 303 5.37 -20.25 -1.19
C VAL A 303 4.05 -19.77 -1.80
N ASP A 304 3.72 -20.19 -3.02
CA ASP A 304 2.45 -19.86 -3.69
C ASP A 304 1.24 -20.38 -2.89
N TYR A 305 1.30 -21.63 -2.40
CA TYR A 305 0.26 -22.21 -1.55
C TYR A 305 0.03 -21.39 -0.27
N LEU A 306 1.11 -21.03 0.44
CA LEU A 306 1.02 -20.24 1.68
C LEU A 306 0.53 -18.81 1.41
N GLN A 307 0.93 -18.18 0.30
CA GLN A 307 0.42 -16.87 -0.10
C GLN A 307 -1.07 -16.91 -0.43
N LYS A 308 -1.54 -17.92 -1.17
CA LYS A 308 -2.97 -18.12 -1.45
C LYS A 308 -3.77 -18.44 -0.19
N THR A 309 -3.17 -19.21 0.72
CA THR A 309 -3.73 -19.49 2.05
C THR A 309 -3.90 -18.19 2.83
N ARG A 310 -2.85 -17.37 2.94
CA ARG A 310 -2.87 -16.09 3.66
C ARG A 310 -3.93 -15.12 3.14
N ARG A 311 -4.27 -15.16 1.84
CA ARG A 311 -5.33 -14.35 1.23
C ARG A 311 -6.76 -14.75 1.64
N GLN A 312 -6.94 -15.87 2.33
CA GLN A 312 -8.26 -16.30 2.81
C GLN A 312 -8.69 -15.61 4.11
N GLY A 313 -7.82 -14.80 4.73
CA GLY A 313 -8.09 -14.06 5.96
C GLY A 313 -6.97 -13.08 6.30
N ASP A 314 -6.84 -12.73 7.57
CA ASP A 314 -6.01 -11.63 8.06
C ASP A 314 -4.80 -12.07 8.89
N PHE A 315 -4.78 -13.32 9.37
CA PHE A 315 -3.70 -13.87 10.17
C PHE A 315 -3.53 -15.37 9.89
N LEU A 316 -2.40 -15.76 9.30
CA LEU A 316 -2.09 -17.16 8.98
C LEU A 316 -1.30 -17.84 10.10
N VAL A 317 -1.91 -18.86 10.69
CA VAL A 317 -1.28 -19.81 11.59
C VAL A 317 -0.89 -21.08 10.83
N LEU A 318 0.38 -21.46 10.95
CA LEU A 318 0.93 -22.66 10.36
C LEU A 318 1.23 -23.73 11.42
N GLY A 319 0.46 -24.81 11.41
CA GLY A 319 0.81 -26.02 12.16
C GLY A 319 1.96 -26.76 11.47
N LEU A 320 3.11 -26.86 12.11
CA LEU A 320 4.29 -27.54 11.57
C LEU A 320 4.51 -28.85 12.31
N ASN A 321 4.56 -29.96 11.56
CA ASN A 321 4.88 -31.27 12.13
C ASN A 321 6.30 -31.28 12.72
N ASP A 322 6.43 -31.85 13.92
CA ASP A 322 7.71 -32.14 14.56
C ASP A 322 8.50 -33.24 13.82
N ASP A 323 9.74 -33.47 14.21
CA ASP A 323 10.59 -34.46 13.54
C ASP A 323 10.10 -35.91 13.75
N GLN A 324 9.48 -36.21 14.90
CA GLN A 324 9.00 -37.55 15.25
C GLN A 324 7.78 -37.96 14.41
N SER A 325 6.80 -37.07 14.26
CA SER A 325 5.61 -37.29 13.45
C SER A 325 5.97 -37.49 11.97
N ILE A 326 6.92 -36.71 11.43
CA ILE A 326 7.36 -36.87 10.05
C ILE A 326 8.05 -38.21 9.83
N ARG A 327 8.93 -38.65 10.74
CA ARG A 327 9.58 -39.97 10.66
C ARG A 327 8.56 -41.10 10.60
N SER A 328 7.50 -40.97 11.37
CA SER A 328 6.41 -41.96 11.44
C SER A 328 5.60 -42.02 10.14
N ILE A 329 5.39 -40.87 9.47
CA ILE A 329 4.60 -40.77 8.24
C ILE A 329 5.42 -41.10 6.98
N LYS A 330 6.67 -40.62 6.90
CA LYS A 330 7.49 -40.62 5.68
C LYS A 330 8.73 -41.51 5.74
N GLY A 331 9.00 -42.15 6.89
CA GLY A 331 10.13 -43.03 7.10
C GLY A 331 11.34 -42.36 7.79
N PRO A 332 12.36 -43.15 8.17
CA PRO A 332 13.45 -42.71 9.05
C PRO A 332 14.37 -41.65 8.43
N ASP A 333 14.46 -41.60 7.10
CA ASP A 333 15.31 -40.65 6.35
C ASP A 333 14.68 -39.25 6.21
N ARG A 334 13.55 -39.00 6.88
CA ARG A 334 12.77 -37.76 6.83
C ARG A 334 12.45 -37.28 8.25
N PRO A 335 12.48 -35.97 8.54
CA PRO A 335 12.73 -34.87 7.61
C PRO A 335 14.23 -34.67 7.31
N VAL A 336 14.54 -34.00 6.21
CA VAL A 336 15.91 -33.60 5.84
C VAL A 336 16.36 -32.42 6.69
N ASN A 337 15.48 -31.42 6.84
CA ASN A 337 15.69 -30.29 7.74
C ASN A 337 14.97 -30.54 9.06
N ASN A 338 15.63 -30.31 10.19
CA ASN A 338 14.97 -30.48 11.50
C ASN A 338 13.87 -29.43 11.71
N GLU A 339 12.98 -29.68 12.67
CA GLU A 339 11.82 -28.84 12.95
C GLU A 339 12.17 -27.38 13.25
N GLN A 340 13.30 -27.12 13.92
CA GLN A 340 13.74 -25.76 14.25
C GLN A 340 14.15 -24.99 13.00
N GLN A 341 14.88 -25.63 12.10
CA GLN A 341 15.27 -25.05 10.81
C GLN A 341 14.04 -24.79 9.93
N ARG A 342 13.13 -25.78 9.83
CA ARG A 342 11.88 -25.64 9.07
C ARG A 342 11.03 -24.49 9.62
N ALA A 343 10.86 -24.44 10.95
CA ALA A 343 10.12 -23.37 11.62
C ALA A 343 10.73 -22.00 11.36
N ARG A 344 12.06 -21.86 11.44
CA ARG A 344 12.74 -20.57 11.19
C ARG A 344 12.56 -20.08 9.76
N VAL A 345 12.68 -20.96 8.77
CA VAL A 345 12.50 -20.57 7.35
C VAL A 345 11.04 -20.21 7.07
N LEU A 346 10.09 -20.98 7.60
CA LEU A 346 8.67 -20.67 7.49
C LEU A 346 8.30 -19.36 8.19
N ALA A 347 8.85 -19.10 9.37
CA ALA A 347 8.68 -17.84 10.11
C ALA A 347 9.23 -16.63 9.33
N ALA A 348 10.28 -16.81 8.53
CA ALA A 348 10.83 -15.75 7.67
C ALA A 348 9.92 -15.39 6.48
N LEU A 349 8.95 -16.24 6.13
CA LEU A 349 8.04 -15.93 5.02
C LEU A 349 7.07 -14.82 5.42
N GLY A 350 7.02 -13.74 4.63
CA GLY A 350 6.15 -12.59 4.89
C GLY A 350 4.64 -12.90 4.92
N CYS A 351 4.21 -14.04 4.36
CA CYS A 351 2.81 -14.47 4.39
C CYS A 351 2.44 -15.35 5.59
N VAL A 352 3.41 -15.77 6.41
CA VAL A 352 3.18 -16.58 7.61
C VAL A 352 3.26 -15.66 8.82
N ASP A 353 2.21 -15.65 9.64
CA ASP A 353 2.13 -14.78 10.81
C ASP A 353 2.47 -15.50 12.12
N ALA A 354 2.22 -16.82 12.19
CA ALA A 354 2.61 -17.67 13.31
C ALA A 354 2.92 -19.11 12.86
N VAL A 355 3.87 -19.76 13.53
CA VAL A 355 4.22 -21.17 13.40
C VAL A 355 4.05 -21.84 14.75
N VAL A 356 3.36 -22.98 14.80
CA VAL A 356 3.21 -23.79 16.01
C VAL A 356 3.60 -25.24 15.70
N LEU A 357 4.49 -25.79 16.51
CA LEU A 357 4.93 -27.19 16.38
C LEU A 357 3.89 -28.14 16.98
N PHE A 358 3.68 -29.29 16.34
CA PHE A 358 2.88 -30.37 16.91
C PHE A 358 3.44 -31.75 16.52
N GLY A 359 3.36 -32.69 17.45
CA GLY A 359 3.81 -34.08 17.27
C GLY A 359 2.69 -35.12 17.27
N GLU A 360 1.44 -34.67 17.40
CA GLU A 360 0.26 -35.54 17.33
C GLU A 360 0.04 -36.06 15.90
N ASP A 361 -0.57 -37.25 15.77
CA ASP A 361 -0.88 -37.87 14.47
C ASP A 361 -1.76 -36.98 13.59
N THR A 362 -2.56 -36.12 14.21
CA THR A 362 -3.44 -35.18 13.53
C THR A 362 -3.36 -33.80 14.17
N PRO A 363 -3.60 -32.72 13.40
CA PRO A 363 -3.59 -31.35 13.91
C PRO A 363 -4.86 -31.00 14.71
N LEU A 364 -5.69 -31.96 15.09
CA LEU A 364 -7.03 -31.70 15.63
C LEU A 364 -6.99 -30.84 16.90
N ASN A 365 -6.08 -31.15 17.84
CA ASN A 365 -5.95 -30.39 19.08
C ASN A 365 -5.58 -28.92 18.83
N LEU A 366 -4.69 -28.66 17.85
CA LEU A 366 -4.37 -27.29 17.43
C LEU A 366 -5.61 -26.59 16.88
N ILE A 367 -6.34 -27.26 15.98
CA ILE A 367 -7.53 -26.70 15.33
C ILE A 367 -8.61 -26.38 16.36
N THR A 368 -8.89 -27.28 17.31
CA THR A 368 -9.90 -27.06 18.35
C THR A 368 -9.47 -26.05 19.41
N SER A 369 -8.17 -25.82 19.58
CA SER A 369 -7.68 -24.79 20.51
C SER A 369 -7.71 -23.39 19.89
N ILE A 370 -7.43 -23.29 18.59
CA ILE A 370 -7.38 -22.02 17.83
C ILE A 370 -8.76 -21.62 17.29
N CYS A 371 -9.61 -22.61 16.99
CA CYS A 371 -10.92 -22.48 16.35
C CYS A 371 -10.89 -21.61 15.07
N PRO A 372 -10.01 -21.86 14.08
CA PRO A 372 -9.78 -20.92 12.97
C PRO A 372 -11.06 -20.65 12.15
N ASP A 373 -11.19 -19.43 11.62
CA ASP A 373 -12.32 -19.03 10.77
C ASP A 373 -12.24 -19.69 9.38
N VAL A 374 -11.02 -19.96 8.91
CA VAL A 374 -10.76 -20.67 7.65
C VAL A 374 -9.72 -21.76 7.85
N LEU A 375 -10.09 -23.00 7.56
CA LEU A 375 -9.17 -24.14 7.48
C LEU A 375 -8.79 -24.40 6.03
N VAL A 376 -7.51 -24.25 5.69
CA VAL A 376 -7.02 -24.44 4.32
C VAL A 376 -6.25 -25.74 4.19
N LYS A 377 -6.56 -26.49 3.13
CA LYS A 377 -5.82 -27.68 2.73
C LYS A 377 -5.56 -27.71 1.22
N GLY A 378 -4.57 -28.50 0.83
CA GLY A 378 -4.33 -28.81 -0.58
C GLY A 378 -5.54 -29.49 -1.21
N ALA A 379 -5.79 -29.24 -2.49
CA ALA A 379 -6.94 -29.77 -3.22
C ALA A 379 -6.96 -31.32 -3.36
N ASP A 380 -5.88 -31.99 -2.96
CA ASP A 380 -5.71 -33.45 -3.04
C ASP A 380 -6.60 -34.25 -2.07
N TRP A 381 -7.25 -33.57 -1.10
CA TRP A 381 -8.09 -34.22 -0.09
C TRP A 381 -9.56 -33.88 -0.30
N GLU A 382 -10.43 -34.90 -0.20
CA GLU A 382 -11.87 -34.64 -0.13
C GLU A 382 -12.22 -33.95 1.19
N GLU A 383 -13.21 -33.06 1.16
CA GLU A 383 -13.52 -32.24 2.33
C GLU A 383 -13.93 -33.08 3.56
N SER A 384 -14.55 -34.24 3.32
CA SER A 384 -14.91 -35.22 4.34
C SER A 384 -13.72 -35.88 5.03
N GLU A 385 -12.54 -35.85 4.41
CA GLU A 385 -11.31 -36.46 4.91
C GLU A 385 -10.38 -35.44 5.60
N ILE A 386 -10.74 -34.15 5.55
CA ILE A 386 -9.97 -33.08 6.19
C ILE A 386 -10.24 -33.11 7.70
N VAL A 387 -9.20 -33.48 8.46
CA VAL A 387 -9.24 -33.43 9.92
C VAL A 387 -9.46 -31.99 10.41
N GLY A 388 -10.42 -31.80 11.32
CA GLY A 388 -10.81 -30.48 11.84
C GLY A 388 -11.93 -29.79 11.07
N ALA A 389 -12.37 -30.33 9.92
CA ALA A 389 -13.41 -29.72 9.10
C ALA A 389 -14.77 -29.63 9.81
N LYS A 390 -15.12 -30.64 10.63
CA LYS A 390 -16.41 -30.67 11.35
C LYS A 390 -16.42 -29.62 12.47
N GLU A 391 -15.32 -29.52 13.19
CA GLU A 391 -15.10 -28.63 14.32
C GLU A 391 -15.11 -27.18 13.87
N VAL A 392 -14.36 -26.85 12.82
CA VAL A 392 -14.31 -25.50 12.24
C VAL A 392 -15.69 -25.05 11.75
N LYS A 393 -16.45 -25.93 11.09
CA LYS A 393 -17.82 -25.62 10.65
C LYS A 393 -18.80 -25.46 11.81
N ALA A 394 -18.66 -26.26 12.87
CA ALA A 394 -19.51 -26.15 14.06
C ALA A 394 -19.31 -24.79 14.75
N ASP A 395 -18.09 -24.24 14.70
CA ASP A 395 -17.74 -22.92 15.20
C ASP A 395 -18.05 -21.77 14.22
N GLY A 396 -18.68 -22.06 13.08
CA GLY A 396 -19.10 -21.07 12.07
C GLY A 396 -18.03 -20.69 11.05
N GLY A 397 -16.89 -21.38 11.05
CA GLY A 397 -15.83 -21.24 10.04
C GLY A 397 -16.12 -22.03 8.76
N ARG A 398 -15.19 -21.94 7.80
CA ARG A 398 -15.25 -22.65 6.50
C ARG A 398 -13.96 -23.41 6.19
N VAL A 399 -14.06 -24.36 5.27
CA VAL A 399 -12.92 -25.13 4.76
C VAL A 399 -12.65 -24.73 3.31
N GLU A 400 -11.39 -24.46 3.00
CA GLU A 400 -10.96 -24.04 1.67
C GLU A 400 -9.92 -25.01 1.11
N ARG A 401 -10.09 -25.36 -0.17
CA ARG A 401 -9.22 -26.28 -0.90
C ARG A 401 -8.46 -25.52 -1.97
N ILE A 402 -7.14 -25.46 -1.86
CA ILE A 402 -6.29 -24.73 -2.80
C ILE A 402 -5.48 -25.73 -3.63
N ALA A 403 -5.59 -25.64 -4.96
CA ALA A 403 -4.78 -26.44 -5.86
C ALA A 403 -3.31 -25.98 -5.86
N PHE A 404 -2.38 -26.93 -5.80
CA PHE A 404 -0.96 -26.65 -5.98
C PHE A 404 -0.69 -26.37 -7.46
N VAL A 405 0.00 -25.27 -7.76
CA VAL A 405 0.26 -24.81 -9.14
C VAL A 405 1.71 -25.05 -9.56
N SER A 406 2.33 -26.16 -9.12
CA SER A 406 3.71 -26.46 -9.51
C SER A 406 3.96 -27.94 -9.80
N ASP A 407 4.67 -28.22 -10.89
CA ASP A 407 5.17 -29.55 -11.27
C ASP A 407 6.31 -30.05 -10.36
N THR A 408 6.67 -29.29 -9.32
CA THR A 408 7.81 -29.57 -8.44
C THR A 408 7.32 -30.01 -7.07
N SER A 409 7.67 -31.24 -6.66
CA SER A 409 7.49 -31.74 -5.29
C SER A 409 8.84 -31.89 -4.59
N THR A 410 8.86 -31.82 -3.25
CA THR A 410 10.08 -32.10 -2.46
C THR A 410 10.68 -33.47 -2.80
N THR A 411 9.85 -34.48 -3.05
CA THR A 411 10.30 -35.81 -3.46
C THR A 411 10.96 -35.77 -4.84
N GLY A 412 10.33 -35.08 -5.81
CA GLY A 412 10.87 -34.92 -7.16
C GLY A 412 12.22 -34.19 -7.19
N LEU A 413 12.40 -33.15 -6.36
CA LEU A 413 13.69 -32.46 -6.21
C LEU A 413 14.78 -33.40 -5.67
N ILE A 414 14.45 -34.22 -4.68
CA ILE A 414 15.42 -35.15 -4.09
C ILE A 414 15.76 -36.28 -5.07
N ASP A 415 14.78 -36.79 -5.81
CA ASP A 415 15.02 -37.82 -6.82
C ASP A 415 15.86 -37.26 -7.99
N GLN A 416 15.67 -36.00 -8.37
CA GLN A 416 16.55 -35.30 -9.31
C GLN A 416 17.99 -35.24 -8.77
N ILE A 417 18.18 -34.80 -7.52
CA ILE A 417 19.51 -34.73 -6.89
C ILE A 417 20.19 -36.12 -6.87
N LYS A 418 19.46 -37.16 -6.44
CA LYS A 418 19.97 -38.55 -6.41
C LYS A 418 20.27 -39.11 -7.80
N THR A 419 19.58 -38.64 -8.84
CA THR A 419 19.83 -39.05 -10.23
C THR A 419 21.08 -38.38 -10.79
N MET A 420 21.36 -37.14 -10.38
CA MET A 420 22.60 -36.43 -10.76
C MET A 420 23.84 -37.06 -10.12
N GLU A 421 23.77 -37.53 -8.87
CA GLU A 421 24.88 -38.26 -8.20
C GLU A 421 25.21 -39.61 -8.83
N LYS A 422 24.27 -40.24 -9.56
CA LYS A 422 24.51 -41.53 -10.25
C LYS A 422 25.16 -41.37 -11.64
N GLN A 423 25.36 -40.14 -12.10
CA GLN A 423 25.96 -39.84 -13.40
C GLN A 423 27.42 -39.40 -13.33
N GLU A 424 27.98 -39.27 -12.12
CA GLU A 424 29.42 -39.24 -11.83
C GLU A 424 29.92 -40.63 -11.44
#